data_AF-A0A8R1E1M0-F1
#
_entry.id   AF-A0A8R1E1M0-F1
#
_cell.length_a   1.000
_cell.length_b   1.000
_cell.length_c   1.000
_cell.angle_alpha   90.00
_cell.angle_beta   90.00
_cell.angle_gamma   90.00
#
_symmetry.space_group_name_H-M   'P 1'
#
loop_
_entity.id
_entity.type
_entity.pdbx_description
1 polymer ?
#
loop_
_entity_poly.entity_id
_entity_poly.type
_entity_poly.pdbx_seq_one_letter_code
_entity_poly.pdbx_strand_id
1 'polypeptide(L)'
;MARGTKRRLESEQKQKIVNVNRDDTQPVDESVFTDSQSTNFTKPFGRLVGIRRGISNIDLVEGQFVCGRGSDDAPINYTFSTMCNDNGLYRFISKIQFSIVRDFESKKSVLHDHSRNGTLVNQDMVGKGNFKELQNGDLISIGIPSLIVFVYEDVDDRQYPDDLTRKYHVTSHSLGKGGFGNVLLGYKKSDRSVVRIFPK
;
A
#
# COMPACT_ATOMS: atom_id res chain seq x y z
N MET A 1 -44.84 -35.98 69.86
CA MET A 1 -45.73 -35.37 68.85
C MET A 1 -45.01 -35.37 67.51
N ALA A 2 -45.75 -35.72 66.45
CA ALA A 2 -45.32 -35.97 65.07
C ALA A 2 -44.74 -34.70 64.37
N ARG A 3 -44.08 -34.71 63.21
CA ARG A 3 -44.12 -35.52 61.96
C ARG A 3 -42.71 -35.42 61.32
N GLY A 4 -42.09 -36.44 60.72
CA GLY A 4 -42.51 -37.16 59.50
C GLY A 4 -41.68 -36.64 58.30
N THR A 5 -40.48 -37.16 58.03
CA THR A 5 -40.11 -38.28 57.12
C THR A 5 -39.80 -37.92 55.65
N LYS A 6 -38.57 -38.30 55.23
CA LYS A 6 -38.19 -39.11 54.03
C LYS A 6 -38.37 -38.47 52.63
N ARG A 7 -37.65 -38.79 51.53
CA ARG A 7 -36.72 -39.85 51.03
C ARG A 7 -36.17 -39.27 49.68
N ARG A 8 -34.92 -39.37 49.22
CA ARG A 8 -33.99 -40.49 48.88
C ARG A 8 -34.37 -41.29 47.60
N LEU A 9 -33.48 -41.22 46.58
CA LEU A 9 -33.11 -42.17 45.47
C LEU A 9 -34.20 -42.51 44.41
N GLU A 10 -33.96 -42.99 43.18
CA GLU A 10 -32.85 -43.50 42.33
C GLU A 10 -33.43 -43.63 40.89
N SER A 11 -32.74 -43.27 39.80
CA SER A 11 -32.01 -44.12 38.82
C SER A 11 -32.78 -45.15 37.94
N GLU A 12 -32.40 -45.15 36.65
CA GLU A 12 -32.36 -46.25 35.64
C GLU A 12 -33.45 -46.45 34.55
N GLN A 13 -32.99 -46.24 33.31
CA GLN A 13 -33.08 -47.04 32.06
C GLN A 13 -34.31 -47.93 31.75
N LYS A 14 -34.89 -47.72 30.55
CA LYS A 14 -35.06 -48.81 29.57
C LYS A 14 -35.32 -48.33 28.13
N GLN A 15 -34.62 -48.96 27.19
CA GLN A 15 -34.73 -48.84 25.73
C GLN A 15 -36.10 -49.24 25.17
N LYS A 16 -36.51 -48.59 24.08
CA LYS A 16 -37.39 -49.18 23.05
C LYS A 16 -36.81 -48.85 21.67
N ILE A 17 -36.42 -49.91 20.95
CA ILE A 17 -36.11 -49.93 19.51
C ILE A 17 -37.33 -50.56 18.81
N VAL A 18 -37.48 -50.29 17.49
CA VAL A 18 -38.33 -50.92 16.42
C VAL A 18 -39.29 -49.88 15.79
N ASN A 19 -39.39 -49.61 14.48
CA ASN A 19 -38.70 -50.04 13.24
C ASN A 19 -39.10 -49.13 12.03
N VAL A 20 -38.15 -48.97 11.09
CA VAL A 20 -38.24 -48.98 9.60
C VAL A 20 -38.92 -47.84 8.80
N ASN A 21 -38.07 -47.20 7.97
CA ASN A 21 -38.21 -46.54 6.65
C ASN A 21 -39.56 -46.03 6.15
N ARG A 22 -39.58 -44.79 5.63
CA ARG A 22 -39.76 -44.45 4.21
C ARG A 22 -39.10 -43.10 3.88
N ASP A 23 -38.40 -43.04 2.75
CA ASP A 23 -37.95 -41.81 2.10
C ASP A 23 -39.13 -40.85 1.86
N ASP A 24 -38.93 -39.56 2.14
CA ASP A 24 -39.29 -38.45 1.24
C ASP A 24 -38.91 -37.09 1.89
N THR A 25 -38.34 -36.24 1.04
CA THR A 25 -37.61 -34.98 1.30
C THR A 25 -38.43 -33.87 1.98
N GLN A 26 -37.87 -33.16 2.98
CA GLN A 26 -38.32 -31.83 3.44
C GLN A 26 -37.12 -30.94 3.88
N PRO A 27 -37.24 -29.59 3.79
CA PRO A 27 -36.17 -28.68 3.38
C PRO A 27 -35.18 -28.28 4.48
N VAL A 28 -33.95 -27.95 4.07
CA VAL A 28 -32.90 -27.34 4.90
C VAL A 28 -33.28 -25.88 5.13
N ASP A 29 -33.63 -25.54 6.38
CA ASP A 29 -33.87 -24.17 6.80
C ASP A 29 -32.52 -23.44 6.95
N GLU A 30 -32.43 -22.27 6.33
CA GLU A 30 -31.25 -21.42 6.20
C GLU A 30 -30.74 -21.01 7.58
N SER A 31 -29.69 -21.66 8.07
CA SER A 31 -28.88 -21.07 9.13
C SER A 31 -28.18 -19.85 8.56
N VAL A 32 -28.70 -18.67 8.93
CA VAL A 32 -28.12 -17.34 8.73
C VAL A 32 -26.62 -17.40 9.05
N PHE A 33 -25.81 -17.56 8.00
CA PHE A 33 -24.39 -17.25 8.06
C PHE A 33 -24.31 -15.74 8.22
N THR A 34 -24.05 -15.32 9.45
CA THR A 34 -23.70 -13.94 9.75
C THR A 34 -22.43 -13.65 8.98
N ASP A 35 -22.54 -12.94 7.86
CA ASP A 35 -21.42 -12.49 7.04
C ASP A 35 -20.44 -11.71 7.92
N SER A 36 -19.40 -12.41 8.37
CA SER A 36 -18.20 -11.82 8.92
C SER A 36 -17.53 -11.05 7.79
N GLN A 37 -17.82 -9.74 7.75
CA GLN A 37 -17.15 -8.66 7.03
C GLN A 37 -16.09 -9.15 6.04
N SER A 38 -16.49 -9.31 4.78
CA SER A 38 -15.55 -9.27 3.67
C SER A 38 -14.82 -7.94 3.74
N THR A 39 -13.55 -7.98 4.15
CA THR A 39 -12.64 -6.88 3.90
C THR A 39 -12.50 -6.79 2.39
N ASN A 40 -13.28 -5.89 1.78
CA ASN A 40 -13.11 -5.54 0.37
C ASN A 40 -11.68 -5.03 0.21
N PHE A 41 -10.75 -5.89 -0.20
CA PHE A 41 -9.39 -5.48 -0.51
C PHE A 41 -9.43 -4.65 -1.79
N THR A 42 -9.58 -3.34 -1.65
CA THR A 42 -9.47 -2.42 -2.79
C THR A 42 -8.05 -2.51 -3.33
N LYS A 43 -7.94 -2.93 -4.59
CA LYS A 43 -6.66 -3.04 -5.30
C LYS A 43 -5.99 -1.65 -5.37
N PRO A 44 -4.70 -1.51 -5.01
CA PRO A 44 -4.01 -0.23 -5.17
C PRO A 44 -3.88 0.15 -6.66
N PHE A 45 -4.02 1.44 -6.96
CA PHE A 45 -3.79 1.97 -8.31
C PHE A 45 -2.32 2.32 -8.54
N GLY A 46 -1.56 2.57 -7.47
CA GLY A 46 -0.15 2.92 -7.55
C GLY A 46 0.61 2.51 -6.31
N ARG A 47 1.93 2.58 -6.37
CA ARG A 47 2.83 2.27 -5.28
C ARG A 47 3.95 3.31 -5.20
N LEU A 48 4.25 3.78 -4.01
CA LEU A 48 5.47 4.53 -3.73
C LEU A 48 6.51 3.58 -3.15
N VAL A 49 7.54 3.30 -3.92
CA VAL A 49 8.62 2.40 -3.51
C VAL A 49 9.67 3.19 -2.76
N GLY A 50 9.84 2.91 -1.47
CA GLY A 50 10.84 3.57 -0.63
C GLY A 50 12.25 3.11 -0.99
N ILE A 51 13.01 3.93 -1.70
CA ILE A 51 14.37 3.58 -2.14
C ILE A 51 15.41 3.78 -1.04
N ARG A 52 15.22 4.82 -0.22
CA ARG A 52 16.14 5.10 0.89
C ARG A 52 15.89 4.16 2.07
N ARG A 53 16.96 3.84 2.80
CA ARG A 53 16.85 3.09 4.07
C ARG A 53 15.94 3.83 5.05
N GLY A 54 15.09 3.07 5.74
CA GLY A 54 14.09 3.60 6.67
C GLY A 54 12.79 4.08 6.02
N ILE A 55 12.73 4.19 4.70
CA ILE A 55 11.48 4.49 3.99
C ILE A 55 10.79 3.18 3.60
N SER A 56 9.50 3.08 3.92
CA SER A 56 8.66 1.93 3.59
C SER A 56 8.06 2.07 2.20
N ASN A 57 7.69 0.95 1.59
CA ASN A 57 6.84 0.97 0.41
C ASN A 57 5.41 1.31 0.85
N ILE A 58 4.68 2.05 0.03
CA ILE A 58 3.32 2.51 0.34
C ILE A 58 2.42 2.17 -0.84
N ASP A 59 1.33 1.48 -0.54
CA ASP A 59 0.29 1.19 -1.52
C ASP A 59 -0.71 2.34 -1.55
N LEU A 60 -0.91 2.92 -2.73
CA LEU A 60 -1.87 3.99 -2.97
C LEU A 60 -3.20 3.35 -3.35
N VAL A 61 -4.10 3.31 -2.37
CA VAL A 61 -5.45 2.75 -2.51
C VAL A 61 -6.48 3.87 -2.60
N GLU A 62 -6.34 4.87 -1.73
CA GLU A 62 -7.22 6.04 -1.67
C GLU A 62 -6.85 7.08 -2.74
N GLY A 63 -7.85 7.82 -3.22
CA GLY A 63 -7.64 8.86 -4.24
C GLY A 63 -6.78 10.04 -3.79
N GLN A 64 -6.49 10.14 -2.48
CA GLN A 64 -5.63 11.18 -1.93
C GLN A 64 -4.60 10.56 -0.98
N PHE A 65 -3.35 10.97 -1.14
CA PHE A 65 -2.24 10.60 -0.27
C PHE A 65 -1.46 11.85 0.13
N VAL A 66 -1.13 12.00 1.40
CA VAL A 66 -0.39 13.14 1.96
C VAL A 66 0.77 12.62 2.79
N CYS A 67 1.95 13.20 2.60
CA CYS A 67 3.13 12.85 3.40
C CYS A 67 3.90 14.07 3.91
N GLY A 68 4.70 13.87 4.96
CA GLY A 68 5.56 14.92 5.53
C GLY A 68 6.13 14.53 6.89
N ARG A 69 6.44 15.51 7.73
CA ARG A 69 6.88 15.28 9.12
C ARG A 69 5.76 15.07 10.13
N GLY A 70 4.51 15.34 9.74
CA GLY A 70 3.40 15.41 10.69
C GLY A 70 3.00 16.86 10.99
N SER A 71 1.69 17.09 11.09
CA SER A 71 1.08 18.28 11.72
C SER A 71 -0.16 17.80 12.44
N ASP A 72 -0.48 18.43 13.58
CA ASP A 72 -1.74 18.17 14.28
C ASP A 72 -2.95 18.74 13.50
N ASP A 73 -2.68 19.65 12.56
CA ASP A 73 -3.70 20.42 11.83
C ASP A 73 -4.22 19.73 10.56
N ALA A 74 -3.62 18.61 10.13
CA ALA A 74 -3.99 17.97 8.86
C ALA A 74 -3.78 16.45 8.88
N PRO A 75 -4.69 15.65 8.28
CA PRO A 75 -4.49 14.22 8.14
C PRO A 75 -3.27 13.94 7.24
N ILE A 76 -2.36 13.10 7.72
CA ILE A 76 -1.16 12.66 7.01
C ILE A 76 -1.18 11.14 6.92
N ASN A 77 -1.05 10.61 5.71
CA ASN A 77 -1.03 9.16 5.46
C ASN A 77 0.36 8.56 5.73
N TYR A 78 1.43 9.34 5.54
CA TYR A 78 2.80 8.88 5.77
C TYR A 78 3.71 9.93 6.39
N THR A 79 4.39 9.53 7.47
CA THR A 79 5.35 10.38 8.17
C THR A 79 6.77 9.87 7.99
N PHE A 80 7.71 10.76 7.66
CA PHE A 80 9.14 10.45 7.53
C PHE A 80 9.84 10.30 8.90
N SER A 81 9.15 9.78 9.92
CA SER A 81 9.63 9.72 11.31
C SER A 81 10.92 8.91 11.45
N THR A 82 11.13 7.90 10.62
CA THR A 82 12.37 7.11 10.58
C THR A 82 13.61 7.92 10.20
N MET A 83 13.44 9.10 9.60
CA MET A 83 14.54 10.02 9.30
C MET A 83 14.87 10.95 10.45
N CYS A 84 14.16 10.91 11.58
CA CYS A 84 14.37 11.82 12.72
C CYS A 84 15.80 11.76 13.29
N ASN A 85 16.48 10.63 13.16
CA ASN A 85 17.86 10.47 13.63
C ASN A 85 18.86 11.35 12.87
N ASP A 86 18.52 11.76 11.64
CA ASP A 86 19.27 12.74 10.86
C ASP A 86 18.59 14.11 11.00
N ASN A 87 18.92 14.83 12.07
CA ASN A 87 18.28 16.10 12.41
C ASN A 87 18.37 17.15 11.29
N GLY A 88 19.46 17.15 10.51
CA GLY A 88 19.63 18.08 9.40
C GLY A 88 18.65 17.77 8.27
N LEU A 89 18.63 16.52 7.82
CA LEU A 89 17.75 16.06 6.75
C LEU A 89 16.28 16.11 7.16
N TYR A 90 15.97 15.69 8.38
CA TYR A 90 14.60 15.69 8.89
C TYR A 90 14.03 17.10 8.88
N ARG A 91 14.77 18.11 9.38
CA ARG A 91 14.33 19.51 9.36
C ARG A 91 14.13 20.06 7.95
N PHE A 92 14.73 19.43 6.93
CA PHE A 92 14.54 19.80 5.53
C PHE A 92 13.16 19.40 4.99
N ILE A 93 12.54 18.39 5.59
CA ILE A 93 11.20 17.91 5.23
C ILE A 93 10.16 18.83 5.87
N SER A 94 9.14 19.21 5.11
CA SER A 94 8.05 20.07 5.60
C SER A 94 7.03 19.26 6.42
N LYS A 95 6.24 19.92 7.26
CA LYS A 95 5.16 19.26 8.03
C LYS A 95 4.23 18.48 7.09
N ILE A 96 3.84 19.16 6.02
CA ILE A 96 3.24 18.60 4.80
C ILE A 96 4.24 18.85 3.69
N GLN A 97 4.75 17.79 3.07
CA GLN A 97 5.77 17.86 2.03
C GLN A 97 5.10 17.89 0.65
N PHE A 98 4.37 16.84 0.30
CA PHE A 98 3.60 16.77 -0.94
C PHE A 98 2.36 15.91 -0.73
N SER A 99 1.40 16.05 -1.64
CA SER A 99 0.27 15.15 -1.76
C SER A 99 0.16 14.58 -3.16
N ILE A 100 -0.36 13.37 -3.29
CA ILE A 100 -0.70 12.75 -4.57
C ILE A 100 -2.21 12.61 -4.63
N VAL A 101 -2.80 13.04 -5.74
CA VAL A 101 -4.23 12.91 -6.03
C VAL A 101 -4.39 12.07 -7.29
N ARG A 102 -5.25 11.05 -7.22
CA ARG A 102 -5.62 10.20 -8.36
C ARG A 102 -6.96 10.64 -8.90
N ASP A 103 -6.98 10.98 -10.17
CA ASP A 103 -8.21 11.02 -10.95
C ASP A 103 -8.49 9.60 -11.47
N PHE A 104 -9.57 8.99 -10.99
CA PHE A 104 -9.95 7.63 -11.37
C PHE A 104 -10.59 7.55 -12.76
N GLU A 105 -11.12 8.64 -13.29
CA GLU A 105 -11.70 8.68 -14.64
C GLU A 105 -10.60 8.74 -15.70
N SER A 106 -9.69 9.71 -15.57
CA SER A 106 -8.56 9.84 -16.50
C SER A 106 -7.41 8.87 -16.20
N LYS A 107 -7.45 8.19 -15.05
CA LYS A 107 -6.37 7.33 -14.52
C LYS A 107 -5.04 8.07 -14.38
N LYS A 108 -5.09 9.36 -14.07
CA LYS A 108 -3.89 10.20 -13.90
C LYS A 108 -3.60 10.45 -12.43
N SER A 109 -2.34 10.33 -12.07
CA SER A 109 -1.86 10.67 -10.73
C SER A 109 -1.13 12.01 -10.79
N VAL A 110 -1.48 12.94 -9.91
CA VAL A 110 -0.88 14.27 -9.86
C VAL A 110 -0.25 14.50 -8.50
N LEU A 111 1.04 14.86 -8.48
CA LEU A 111 1.76 15.28 -7.29
C LEU A 111 1.61 16.79 -7.11
N HIS A 112 1.16 17.23 -5.95
CA HIS A 112 1.10 18.63 -5.52
C HIS A 112 2.17 18.89 -4.46
N ASP A 113 3.03 19.88 -4.70
CA ASP A 113 4.10 20.24 -3.77
C ASP A 113 3.61 21.29 -2.76
N HIS A 114 3.71 20.97 -1.47
CA HIS A 114 3.35 21.86 -0.36
C HIS A 114 4.58 22.35 0.42
N SER A 115 5.76 21.87 0.02
CA SER A 115 6.95 21.98 0.82
C SER A 115 7.60 23.35 0.77
N ARG A 116 8.40 23.66 1.79
CA ARG A 116 9.22 24.89 1.85
C ARG A 116 10.47 24.80 0.99
N ASN A 117 11.13 23.65 1.02
CA ASN A 117 12.42 23.45 0.35
C ASN A 117 12.29 22.83 -1.04
N GLY A 118 11.06 22.51 -1.45
CA GLY A 118 10.76 21.93 -2.75
C GLY A 118 10.59 20.41 -2.73
N THR A 119 9.77 19.93 -3.64
CA THR A 119 9.69 18.53 -4.05
C THR A 119 10.09 18.43 -5.51
N LEU A 120 10.92 17.45 -5.86
CA LEU A 120 11.42 17.28 -7.22
C LEU A 120 10.91 15.96 -7.79
N VAL A 121 10.56 15.98 -9.07
CA VAL A 121 10.21 14.78 -9.86
C VAL A 121 11.25 14.64 -10.97
N ASN A 122 11.96 13.51 -11.02
CA ASN A 122 13.07 13.27 -11.95
C ASN A 122 14.15 14.36 -11.93
N GLN A 123 14.47 14.88 -10.73
CA GLN A 123 15.42 15.98 -10.49
C GLN A 123 14.92 17.37 -10.91
N ASP A 124 13.72 17.47 -11.48
CA ASP A 124 13.09 18.75 -11.80
C ASP A 124 12.25 19.26 -10.64
N MET A 125 12.45 20.51 -10.24
CA MET A 125 11.70 21.16 -9.15
C MET A 125 10.23 21.37 -9.54
N VAL A 126 9.30 20.86 -8.75
CA VAL A 126 7.86 21.16 -8.90
C VAL A 126 7.57 22.55 -8.32
N GLY A 127 7.97 22.79 -7.07
CA GLY A 127 7.84 24.06 -6.38
C GLY A 127 6.50 24.23 -5.67
N LYS A 128 6.54 24.93 -4.52
CA LYS A 128 5.38 25.08 -3.63
C LYS A 128 4.15 25.65 -4.34
N GLY A 129 3.02 24.98 -4.19
CA GLY A 129 1.74 25.35 -4.78
C GLY A 129 1.54 24.88 -6.23
N ASN A 130 2.60 24.36 -6.86
CA ASN A 130 2.51 23.78 -8.20
C ASN A 130 2.27 22.27 -8.12
N PHE A 131 2.03 21.68 -9.28
CA PHE A 131 1.79 20.26 -9.42
C PHE A 131 2.47 19.68 -10.66
N LYS A 132 2.63 18.36 -10.66
CA LYS A 132 3.22 17.58 -11.75
C LYS A 132 2.46 16.27 -11.90
N GLU A 133 2.03 15.97 -13.13
CA GLU A 133 1.51 14.63 -13.46
C GLU A 133 2.64 13.60 -13.33
N LEU A 134 2.41 12.56 -12.55
CA LEU A 134 3.35 11.47 -12.33
C LEU A 134 3.20 10.41 -13.42
N GLN A 135 4.32 9.92 -13.92
CA GLN A 135 4.40 8.79 -14.83
C GLN A 135 5.08 7.61 -14.13
N ASN A 136 4.79 6.40 -14.60
CA ASN A 136 5.41 5.20 -14.06
C ASN A 136 6.95 5.28 -14.11
N GLY A 137 7.59 4.93 -13.00
CA GLY A 137 9.04 5.00 -12.84
C GLY A 137 9.58 6.37 -12.41
N ASP A 138 8.73 7.37 -12.19
CA ASP A 138 9.19 8.71 -11.78
C ASP A 138 9.86 8.70 -10.40
N LEU A 139 10.98 9.44 -10.30
CA LEU A 139 11.76 9.60 -9.08
C LEU A 139 11.31 10.82 -8.29
N ILE A 140 10.87 10.62 -7.06
CA ILE A 140 10.47 11.72 -6.17
C ILE A 140 11.59 11.99 -5.18
N SER A 141 12.04 13.25 -5.12
CA SER A 141 13.09 13.71 -4.22
C SER A 141 12.62 14.87 -3.35
N ILE A 142 13.20 15.02 -2.16
CA ILE A 142 12.85 16.09 -1.21
C ILE A 142 13.94 17.16 -1.22
N GLY A 143 13.62 18.33 -1.76
CA GLY A 143 14.37 19.57 -1.75
C GLY A 143 15.74 19.58 -2.44
N ILE A 144 16.44 18.45 -2.53
CA ILE A 144 17.73 18.29 -3.20
C ILE A 144 17.61 17.14 -4.21
N PRO A 145 18.10 17.28 -5.46
CA PRO A 145 18.01 16.24 -6.48
C PRO A 145 18.57 14.87 -6.09
N SER A 146 19.60 14.84 -5.24
CA SER A 146 20.22 13.59 -4.76
C SER A 146 19.43 12.91 -3.64
N LEU A 147 18.44 13.57 -3.03
CA LEU A 147 17.64 13.02 -1.95
C LEU A 147 16.39 12.30 -2.50
N ILE A 148 16.62 11.26 -3.29
CA ILE A 148 15.56 10.41 -3.84
C ILE A 148 14.94 9.60 -2.71
N VAL A 149 13.63 9.74 -2.51
CA VAL A 149 12.89 9.05 -1.45
C VAL A 149 11.99 7.96 -2.01
N PHE A 150 11.35 8.20 -3.16
CA PHE A 150 10.41 7.26 -3.76
C PHE A 150 10.65 7.08 -5.26
N VAL A 151 10.32 5.88 -5.75
CA VAL A 151 9.94 5.65 -7.15
C VAL A 151 8.43 5.48 -7.17
N TYR A 152 7.74 6.20 -8.05
CA TYR A 152 6.32 5.99 -8.30
C TYR A 152 6.14 4.84 -9.30
N GLU A 153 5.33 3.83 -8.94
CA GLU A 153 4.91 2.75 -9.83
C GLU A 153 3.40 2.84 -10.05
N ASP A 154 2.94 2.89 -11.30
CA ASP A 154 1.51 2.73 -11.62
C ASP A 154 1.24 1.23 -11.82
N VAL A 155 0.21 0.70 -11.15
CA VAL A 155 -0.09 -0.74 -11.17
C VAL A 155 -0.67 -1.19 -12.52
N ASP A 156 -1.30 -0.28 -13.25
CA ASP A 156 -1.91 -0.58 -14.55
C ASP A 156 -0.93 -0.35 -15.71
N ASP A 157 0.22 0.30 -15.48
CA ASP A 157 1.23 0.53 -16.50
C ASP A 157 2.15 -0.70 -16.68
N ARG A 158 2.04 -1.34 -17.84
CA ARG A 158 2.87 -2.49 -18.25
C ARG A 158 3.91 -2.12 -19.30
N GLN A 159 4.57 -0.98 -19.13
CA GLN A 159 5.63 -0.53 -20.04
C GLN A 159 6.77 -1.57 -20.23
N TYR A 160 7.05 -2.40 -19.24
CA TYR A 160 8.16 -3.36 -19.26
C TYR A 160 7.72 -4.81 -18.99
N PRO A 161 8.45 -5.82 -19.49
CA PRO A 161 8.14 -7.23 -19.27
C PRO A 161 8.14 -7.63 -17.78
N ASP A 162 7.25 -8.54 -17.41
CA ASP A 162 7.08 -9.02 -16.04
C ASP A 162 8.37 -9.64 -15.45
N ASP A 163 9.22 -10.24 -16.28
CA ASP A 163 10.51 -10.79 -15.85
C ASP A 163 11.49 -9.73 -15.35
N LEU A 164 11.41 -8.52 -15.92
CA LEU A 164 12.21 -7.38 -15.52
C LEU A 164 11.60 -6.73 -14.27
N THR A 165 10.31 -6.39 -14.33
CA THR A 165 9.60 -5.68 -13.24
C THR A 165 9.43 -6.55 -11.99
N ARG A 166 9.54 -7.88 -12.09
CA ARG A 166 9.59 -8.77 -10.92
C ARG A 166 10.89 -8.62 -10.11
N LYS A 167 12.00 -8.32 -10.77
CA LYS A 167 13.34 -8.25 -10.14
C LYS A 167 13.76 -6.82 -9.82
N TYR A 168 13.26 -5.85 -10.57
CA TYR A 168 13.69 -4.46 -10.49
C TYR A 168 12.52 -3.49 -10.46
N HIS A 169 12.70 -2.39 -9.74
CA HIS A 169 11.95 -1.15 -9.91
C HIS A 169 12.62 -0.37 -11.05
N VAL A 170 11.97 -0.32 -12.22
CA VAL A 170 12.46 0.40 -13.40
C VAL A 170 12.05 1.86 -13.29
N THR A 171 12.97 2.79 -13.55
CA THR A 171 12.69 4.23 -13.44
C THR A 171 12.63 4.87 -14.83
N SER A 172 11.98 6.02 -14.94
CA SER A 172 11.95 6.82 -16.17
C SER A 172 13.26 7.59 -16.40
N HIS A 173 14.17 7.61 -15.42
CA HIS A 173 15.42 8.37 -15.48
C HIS A 173 16.46 7.70 -16.37
N SER A 174 16.76 8.35 -17.50
CA SER A 174 17.79 7.92 -18.44
C SER A 174 19.19 8.29 -17.95
N LEU A 175 20.07 7.29 -17.87
CA LEU A 175 21.50 7.45 -17.58
C LEU A 175 22.31 7.74 -18.86
N GLY A 176 21.69 7.65 -20.03
CA GLY A 176 22.31 7.90 -21.33
C GLY A 176 21.89 6.89 -22.39
N LYS A 177 22.52 6.99 -23.56
CA LYS A 177 22.28 6.11 -24.72
C LYS A 177 23.57 5.37 -25.06
N GLY A 178 23.51 4.04 -25.08
CA GLY A 178 24.59 3.16 -25.51
C GLY A 178 24.33 2.58 -26.91
N GLY A 179 25.25 1.73 -27.38
CA GLY A 179 25.13 1.05 -28.68
C GLY A 179 23.91 0.13 -28.79
N PHE A 180 23.32 -0.28 -27.66
CA PHE A 180 22.14 -1.15 -27.59
C PHE A 180 20.86 -0.40 -27.19
N GLY A 181 20.87 0.94 -27.20
CA GLY A 181 19.70 1.76 -26.85
C GLY A 181 19.87 2.57 -25.56
N ASN A 182 18.75 3.05 -25.02
CA ASN A 182 18.75 3.86 -23.81
C ASN A 182 19.03 3.01 -22.57
N VAL A 183 19.80 3.57 -21.63
CA VAL A 183 20.13 2.94 -20.35
C VAL A 183 19.37 3.67 -19.27
N LEU A 184 18.55 2.96 -18.51
CA LEU A 184 17.75 3.54 -17.44
C LEU A 184 18.37 3.24 -16.08
N LEU A 185 18.14 4.13 -15.13
CA LEU A 185 18.35 3.86 -13.72
C LEU A 185 17.29 2.86 -13.23
N GLY A 186 17.69 1.96 -12.35
CA GLY A 186 16.76 1.07 -11.67
C GLY A 186 17.25 0.68 -10.29
N TYR A 187 16.36 0.06 -9.53
CA TYR A 187 16.66 -0.44 -8.19
C TYR A 187 16.27 -1.92 -8.08
N LYS A 188 17.11 -2.74 -7.47
CA LYS A 188 16.73 -4.14 -7.18
C LYS A 188 15.64 -4.18 -6.12
N LYS A 189 14.63 -5.03 -6.32
CA LYS A 189 13.58 -5.24 -5.30
C LYS A 189 14.11 -5.92 -4.03
N SER A 190 15.21 -6.69 -4.13
CA SER A 190 15.77 -7.48 -3.03
C SER A 190 16.48 -6.64 -1.96
N ASP A 191 17.32 -5.70 -2.38
CA ASP A 191 18.21 -4.94 -1.49
C ASP A 191 18.20 -3.42 -1.74
N ARG A 192 17.38 -2.97 -2.70
CA ARG A 192 17.29 -1.57 -3.15
C ARG A 192 18.62 -1.03 -3.72
N SER A 193 19.53 -1.92 -4.13
CA SER A 193 20.77 -1.50 -4.77
C SER A 193 20.52 -0.90 -6.16
N VAL A 194 21.31 0.11 -6.49
CA VAL A 194 21.26 0.79 -7.79
C VAL A 194 21.77 -0.12 -8.89
N VAL A 195 21.04 -0.18 -10.00
CA VAL A 195 21.41 -0.92 -11.21
C VAL A 195 21.19 -0.09 -12.46
N ARG A 196 21.86 -0.48 -13.53
CA ARG A 196 21.63 0.03 -14.89
C ARG A 196 20.79 -0.98 -15.65
N ILE A 197 19.68 -0.54 -16.21
CA ILE A 197 18.72 -1.39 -16.91
C ILE A 197 18.76 -1.06 -18.40
N PHE A 198 18.82 -2.11 -19.22
CA PHE A 198 18.68 -2.04 -20.67
C PHE A 198 17.30 -2.61 -21.02
N PRO A 199 16.26 -1.77 -21.11
CA PRO A 199 14.94 -2.22 -21.54
C PRO A 199 15.04 -2.61 -23.02
N LYS A 200 15.03 -3.91 -23.29
CA LYS A 200 14.96 -4.44 -24.65
C LYS A 200 13.51 -4.57 -25.07
#